data_AF-Q755S3-F1
#
_entry.id   AF-Q755S3-F1
#
_cell.length_a   1.000
_cell.length_b   1.000
_cell.length_c   1.000
_cell.angle_alpha   90.00
_cell.angle_beta   90.00
_cell.angle_gamma   90.00
#
_symmetry.space_group_name_H-M   'P 1'
#
loop_
_entity.id
_entity.type
_entity.pdbx_description
1 polymer ?
#
loop_
_entity_poly.entity_id
_entity_poly.type
_entity_poly.pdbx_seq_one_letter_code
_entity_poly.pdbx_strand_id
1 'polypeptide(L)'
;MSSIIEASAALRKRKHLKRGIQFTLMVVGQSGSGRSTFINTLCGQEVVETSTTVMLPNDDATQIDVQLREETVELEDDEGVKIQLTIIDTPGFGDSLDNSPSFNMISDYIRHQYDEILLEESRVRRNPRFKDGRVHCCLYLINPTGHGLKEIDVEFMRQLGPLVNVIPVISKSDSLTPDELKLNKKLIMEDIDYYNLPIYSFPFDQDVVSDEDYETNTYLRSLLPFSIIGSNETFETAEGGVIHGRRYPWGTIDVEDPVVSDFCVLRNALLISHLNDLKDYTHELLYERYRTEALSGDMLTASSVSSKLMNNGSTEFISSPALSGTGSDSARVSGQEAESRNSTKQSSNQDTYLAREEQIRLEEKRLKAFEERVQQELLSKRQELLRREQELREIEERLEKEAKTKQEIED
;
A
#
# COMPACT_ATOMS: atom_id res chain seq x y z
N MET A 1 9.48 21.56 -32.00
CA MET A 1 8.96 21.55 -30.61
C MET A 1 8.55 20.15 -30.17
N SER A 2 7.91 19.35 -31.03
CA SER A 2 7.66 17.91 -30.82
C SER A 2 8.91 17.12 -30.43
N SER A 3 10.03 17.30 -31.13
CA SER A 3 11.30 16.61 -30.83
C SER A 3 11.91 16.95 -29.45
N ILE A 4 11.67 18.14 -28.92
CA ILE A 4 12.16 18.54 -27.57
C ILE A 4 11.25 17.97 -26.50
N ILE A 5 9.93 17.92 -26.74
CA ILE A 5 8.96 17.30 -25.83
C ILE A 5 9.22 15.79 -25.76
N GLU A 6 9.46 15.15 -26.90
CA GLU A 6 9.78 13.74 -27.02
C GLU A 6 11.16 13.40 -26.41
N ALA A 7 12.18 14.24 -26.64
CA ALA A 7 13.48 14.12 -25.96
C ALA A 7 13.36 14.35 -24.44
N SER A 8 12.49 15.25 -23.99
CA SER A 8 12.25 15.51 -22.57
C SER A 8 11.47 14.37 -21.91
N ALA A 9 10.54 13.74 -22.63
CA ALA A 9 9.83 12.55 -22.19
C ALA A 9 10.79 11.35 -22.12
N ALA A 10 11.66 11.17 -23.11
CA ALA A 10 12.71 10.14 -23.11
C ALA A 10 13.78 10.37 -22.01
N LEU A 11 14.09 11.63 -21.68
CA LEU A 11 14.94 11.99 -20.54
C LEU A 11 14.23 11.77 -19.21
N ARG A 12 12.93 12.03 -19.12
CA ARG A 12 12.10 11.70 -17.94
C ARG A 12 12.03 10.20 -17.74
N LYS A 13 11.75 9.42 -18.79
CA LYS A 13 11.81 7.95 -18.78
C LYS A 13 13.19 7.46 -18.34
N ARG A 14 14.28 7.97 -18.90
CA ARG A 14 15.66 7.64 -18.48
C ARG A 14 16.01 8.06 -17.05
N LYS A 15 15.43 9.16 -16.53
CA LYS A 15 15.65 9.60 -15.15
C LYS A 15 14.79 8.80 -14.15
N HIS A 16 13.60 8.36 -14.56
CA HIS A 16 12.79 7.40 -13.83
C HIS A 16 13.48 6.03 -13.80
N LEU A 17 13.97 5.51 -14.93
CA LEU A 17 14.75 4.27 -14.99
C LEU A 17 16.02 4.31 -14.11
N LYS A 18 16.62 5.49 -13.92
CA LYS A 18 17.79 5.67 -13.04
C LYS A 18 17.46 5.82 -11.56
N ARG A 19 16.23 6.20 -11.19
CA ARG A 19 15.76 6.14 -9.80
C ARG A 19 15.16 4.75 -9.62
N GLY A 20 15.93 3.85 -9.03
CA GLY A 20 15.43 2.51 -8.72
C GLY A 20 14.10 2.60 -7.98
N ILE A 21 13.14 1.78 -8.40
CA ILE A 21 11.82 1.75 -7.79
C ILE A 21 11.96 0.99 -6.48
N GLN A 22 11.60 1.62 -5.36
CA GLN A 22 11.56 0.96 -4.06
C GLN A 22 10.21 0.31 -3.87
N PHE A 23 10.22 -0.99 -3.65
CA PHE A 23 9.02 -1.79 -3.41
C PHE A 23 9.25 -2.71 -2.22
N THR A 24 8.51 -2.49 -1.14
CA THR A 24 8.50 -3.36 0.02
C THR A 24 7.32 -4.35 -0.04
N LEU A 25 7.63 -5.63 0.08
CA LEU A 25 6.69 -6.75 0.13
C LEU A 25 6.81 -7.46 1.47
N MET A 26 5.70 -7.67 2.16
CA MET A 26 5.67 -8.50 3.36
C MET A 26 5.05 -9.86 3.05
N VAL A 27 5.67 -10.93 3.52
CA VAL A 27 5.16 -12.30 3.33
C VAL A 27 4.70 -12.83 4.69
N VAL A 28 3.44 -13.23 4.75
CA VAL A 28 2.78 -13.68 5.97
C VAL A 28 2.11 -15.02 5.75
N GLY A 29 2.21 -15.91 6.73
CA GLY A 29 1.59 -17.23 6.66
C GLY A 29 1.97 -18.10 7.85
N GLN A 30 1.24 -19.21 8.01
CA GLN A 30 1.52 -20.18 9.06
C GLN A 30 2.94 -20.77 8.92
N SER A 31 3.52 -21.21 10.03
CA SER A 31 4.77 -21.98 10.02
C SER A 31 4.70 -23.16 9.04
N GLY A 32 5.75 -23.34 8.25
CA GLY A 32 5.80 -24.41 7.23
C GLY A 32 4.90 -24.20 6.00
N SER A 33 4.30 -23.03 5.78
CA SER A 33 3.57 -22.69 4.54
C SER A 33 4.47 -22.55 3.30
N GLY A 34 5.80 -22.46 3.48
CA GLY A 34 6.75 -22.34 2.37
C GLY A 34 7.12 -20.89 2.01
N ARG A 35 6.99 -19.95 2.94
CA ARG A 35 7.32 -18.52 2.76
C ARG A 35 8.76 -18.30 2.31
N SER A 36 9.75 -18.85 3.03
CA SER A 36 11.17 -18.70 2.68
C SER A 36 11.49 -19.32 1.32
N THR A 37 10.87 -20.46 0.99
CA THR A 37 10.97 -21.08 -0.34
C THR A 37 10.39 -20.16 -1.41
N PHE A 38 9.20 -19.57 -1.18
CA PHE A 38 8.60 -18.61 -2.11
C PHE A 38 9.47 -17.38 -2.32
N ILE A 39 10.09 -16.84 -1.26
CA ILE A 39 11.00 -15.69 -1.34
C ILE A 39 12.20 -16.04 -2.24
N ASN A 40 12.81 -17.21 -2.05
CA ASN A 40 13.91 -17.67 -2.90
C ASN A 40 13.47 -17.87 -4.36
N THR A 41 12.29 -18.45 -4.59
CA THR A 41 11.74 -18.60 -5.94
C THR A 41 11.45 -17.24 -6.58
N LEU A 42 10.94 -16.26 -5.83
CA LEU A 42 10.65 -14.91 -6.34
C LEU A 42 11.91 -14.16 -6.76
N CYS A 43 12.99 -14.29 -5.98
CA CYS A 43 14.26 -13.65 -6.28
C CYS A 43 15.11 -14.40 -7.32
N GLY A 44 14.75 -15.65 -7.66
CA GLY A 44 15.54 -16.52 -8.54
C GLY A 44 16.94 -16.84 -7.98
N GLN A 45 17.17 -16.57 -6.69
CA GLN A 45 18.42 -16.72 -5.97
C GLN A 45 18.11 -17.20 -4.56
N GLU A 46 19.02 -17.96 -3.94
CA GLU A 46 18.95 -18.28 -2.52
C GLU A 46 19.31 -17.03 -1.69
N VAL A 47 18.30 -16.19 -1.45
CA VAL A 47 18.45 -14.99 -0.60
C VAL A 47 18.24 -15.34 0.88
N VAL A 48 17.34 -16.30 1.14
CA VAL A 48 17.02 -16.81 2.49
C VAL A 48 17.54 -18.24 2.66
N GLU A 49 18.37 -18.49 3.68
CA GLU A 49 18.73 -19.86 4.07
C GLU A 49 17.47 -20.61 4.56
N THR A 50 17.19 -21.78 3.96
CA THR A 50 15.96 -22.59 4.17
C THR A 50 15.88 -23.25 5.56
N SER A 51 16.71 -22.83 6.52
CA SER A 51 17.04 -23.61 7.71
C SER A 51 16.99 -22.81 9.01
N THR A 52 15.89 -22.16 9.38
CA THR A 52 15.75 -21.64 10.76
C THR A 52 14.35 -21.75 11.39
N THR A 53 13.52 -22.74 11.01
CA THR A 53 12.28 -23.03 11.76
C THR A 53 12.18 -24.45 12.34
N VAL A 54 13.16 -25.32 12.12
CA VAL A 54 13.22 -26.63 12.78
C VAL A 54 14.61 -26.87 13.35
N MET A 55 14.75 -26.72 14.67
CA MET A 55 15.92 -27.15 15.42
C MET A 55 16.04 -28.68 15.34
N LEU A 56 17.25 -29.17 15.06
CA LEU A 56 17.61 -30.57 15.35
C LEU A 56 17.61 -30.77 16.89
N PRO A 57 17.32 -31.97 17.42
CA PRO A 57 17.02 -32.19 18.84
C PRO A 57 18.18 -31.98 19.84
N ASN A 58 19.31 -31.40 19.44
CA ASN A 58 20.56 -31.40 20.22
C ASN A 58 21.08 -30.01 20.63
N ASP A 59 20.41 -28.90 20.29
CA ASP A 59 20.81 -27.58 20.77
C ASP A 59 19.88 -27.08 21.88
N ASP A 60 20.33 -27.23 23.12
CA ASP A 60 19.74 -26.69 24.36
C ASP A 60 19.92 -25.15 24.49
N ALA A 61 19.84 -24.42 23.38
CA ALA A 61 20.03 -22.98 23.36
C ALA A 61 18.84 -22.24 22.74
N THR A 62 18.10 -21.59 23.64
CA THR A 62 17.49 -20.26 23.48
C THR A 62 16.26 -20.11 22.59
N GLN A 63 15.21 -19.58 23.22
CA GLN A 63 14.06 -18.90 22.65
C GLN A 63 14.32 -18.42 21.21
N ILE A 64 13.55 -18.94 20.25
CA ILE A 64 13.50 -18.41 18.89
C ILE A 64 13.07 -16.96 19.05
N ASP A 65 14.00 -16.02 18.85
CA ASP A 65 13.69 -14.62 18.87
C ASP A 65 12.76 -14.37 17.69
N VAL A 66 11.48 -14.14 17.99
CA VAL A 66 10.41 -13.89 17.03
C VAL A 66 10.67 -12.48 16.49
N GLN A 67 11.65 -12.35 15.61
CA GLN A 67 12.05 -11.08 15.00
C GLN A 67 11.76 -11.12 13.50
N LEU A 68 11.17 -10.04 13.01
CA LEU A 68 10.92 -9.80 11.60
C LEU A 68 12.27 -9.66 10.89
N ARG A 69 12.47 -10.37 9.77
CA ARG A 69 13.69 -10.28 8.97
C ARG A 69 13.41 -9.44 7.74
N GLU A 70 14.23 -8.42 7.53
CA GLU A 70 14.18 -7.57 6.34
C GLU A 70 15.35 -7.92 5.42
N GLU A 71 15.05 -8.27 4.18
CA GLU A 71 16.04 -8.54 3.15
C GLU A 71 15.82 -7.57 1.99
N THR A 72 16.89 -6.98 1.48
CA THR A 72 16.80 -6.06 0.34
C THR A 72 17.55 -6.64 -0.84
N VAL A 73 16.83 -6.87 -1.93
CA VAL A 73 17.33 -7.43 -3.17
C VAL A 73 17.18 -6.39 -4.27
N GLU A 74 18.23 -6.22 -5.08
CA GLU A 74 18.16 -5.40 -6.29
C GLU A 74 17.86 -6.32 -7.47
N LEU A 75 16.66 -6.20 -8.03
CA LEU A 75 16.23 -6.90 -9.23
C LEU A 75 16.33 -5.96 -10.43
N GLU A 76 16.70 -6.50 -11.59
CA GLU A 76 16.64 -5.81 -12.87
C GLU A 76 15.56 -6.47 -13.70
N ASP A 77 14.57 -5.69 -14.13
CA ASP A 77 13.51 -6.15 -15.01
C ASP A 77 14.04 -6.35 -16.44
N ASP A 78 13.35 -7.14 -17.26
CA ASP A 78 13.72 -7.41 -18.65
C ASP A 78 13.76 -6.13 -19.51
N GLU A 79 13.06 -5.07 -19.09
CA GLU A 79 13.10 -3.73 -19.70
C GLU A 79 14.26 -2.83 -19.19
N GLY A 80 15.13 -3.35 -18.30
CA GLY A 80 16.28 -2.64 -17.73
C GLY A 80 15.93 -1.66 -16.60
N VAL A 81 14.74 -1.79 -16.00
CA VAL A 81 14.33 -1.03 -14.82
C VAL A 81 14.90 -1.69 -13.56
N LYS A 82 15.62 -0.93 -12.74
CA LYS A 82 16.14 -1.42 -11.47
C LYS A 82 15.07 -1.30 -10.38
N ILE A 83 14.68 -2.42 -9.79
CA ILE A 83 13.73 -2.50 -8.69
C ILE A 83 14.50 -2.88 -7.42
N GLN A 84 14.46 -2.01 -6.41
CA GLN A 84 14.92 -2.33 -5.07
C GLN A 84 13.75 -2.96 -4.31
N LEU A 85 13.73 -4.28 -4.27
CA LEU A 85 12.73 -5.08 -3.58
C LEU A 85 13.17 -5.31 -2.13
N THR A 86 12.42 -4.78 -1.17
CA THR A 86 12.61 -5.11 0.26
C THR A 86 11.57 -6.13 0.66
N ILE A 87 12.01 -7.34 1.00
CA ILE A 87 11.16 -8.43 1.43
C ILE A 87 11.21 -8.51 2.95
N ILE A 88 10.04 -8.54 3.57
CA ILE A 88 9.91 -8.69 5.01
C ILE A 88 9.37 -10.09 5.27
N ASP A 89 10.23 -10.97 5.80
CA ASP A 89 9.83 -12.29 6.27
C ASP A 89 9.30 -12.18 7.70
N THR A 90 8.08 -12.67 7.90
CA THR A 90 7.46 -12.71 9.21
C THR A 90 7.74 -14.03 9.90
N PRO A 91 7.81 -14.10 11.23
CA PRO A 91 7.85 -15.38 11.93
C PRO A 91 6.59 -16.20 11.61
N GLY A 92 6.71 -17.53 11.58
CA GLY A 92 5.55 -18.39 11.40
C GLY A 92 4.60 -18.26 12.60
N PHE A 93 3.35 -17.89 12.37
CA PHE A 93 2.31 -17.94 13.41
C PHE A 93 1.53 -19.27 13.32
N GLY A 94 0.76 -19.60 14.35
CA GLY A 94 -0.11 -20.79 14.33
C GLY A 94 0.49 -22.07 14.93
N ASP A 95 1.69 -22.01 15.51
CA ASP A 95 2.30 -23.12 16.27
C ASP A 95 2.02 -23.01 17.78
N SER A 96 1.70 -21.81 18.26
CA SER A 96 1.40 -21.54 19.67
C SER A 96 -0.11 -21.63 19.96
N LEU A 97 -0.46 -21.95 21.22
CA LEU A 97 -1.86 -21.96 21.68
C LEU A 97 -2.46 -20.55 21.68
N ASP A 98 -1.66 -19.53 22.00
CA ASP A 98 -2.04 -18.12 21.86
C ASP A 98 -1.21 -17.49 20.74
N ASN A 99 -1.89 -17.02 19.69
CA ASN A 99 -1.28 -16.41 18.52
C ASN A 99 -1.48 -14.88 18.48
N SER A 100 -2.23 -14.32 19.43
CA SER A 100 -2.45 -12.88 19.59
C SER A 100 -1.16 -12.03 19.55
N PRO A 101 -0.06 -12.40 20.25
CA PRO A 101 1.15 -11.59 20.24
C PRO A 101 1.84 -11.55 18.87
N SER A 102 1.77 -12.62 18.08
CA SER A 102 2.34 -12.66 16.73
C SER A 102 1.61 -11.71 15.78
N PHE A 103 0.29 -11.58 15.93
CA PHE A 103 -0.51 -10.64 15.15
C PHE A 103 -0.18 -9.20 15.49
N ASN A 104 -0.15 -8.88 16.79
CA ASN A 104 0.19 -7.55 17.28
C ASN A 104 1.58 -7.13 16.80
N MET A 105 2.56 -8.04 16.83
CA MET A 105 3.91 -7.75 16.34
C MET A 105 3.93 -7.32 14.87
N ILE A 106 3.15 -7.98 14.00
CA ILE A 106 3.09 -7.64 12.58
C ILE A 106 2.35 -6.31 12.37
N SER A 107 1.22 -6.10 13.06
CA SER A 107 0.49 -4.84 12.97
C SER A 107 1.28 -3.65 13.53
N ASP A 108 1.98 -3.85 14.63
CA ASP A 108 2.81 -2.83 15.28
C ASP A 108 4.00 -2.46 14.41
N TYR A 109 4.58 -3.44 13.71
CA TYR A 109 5.62 -3.16 12.72
C TYR A 109 5.10 -2.27 11.59
N ILE A 110 3.95 -2.58 10.99
CA ILE A 110 3.38 -1.75 9.91
C ILE A 110 3.07 -0.33 10.42
N ARG A 111 2.48 -0.21 11.61
CA ARG A 111 2.22 1.09 12.26
C ARG A 111 3.50 1.87 12.52
N HIS A 112 4.55 1.21 13.02
CA HIS A 112 5.86 1.82 13.25
C HIS A 112 6.46 2.38 11.95
N GLN A 113 6.35 1.65 10.83
CA GLN A 113 6.81 2.14 9.53
C GLN A 113 6.03 3.39 9.08
N TYR A 114 4.72 3.45 9.34
CA TYR A 114 3.93 4.65 9.07
C TYR A 114 4.28 5.82 10.00
N ASP A 115 4.55 5.55 11.28
CA ASP A 115 4.94 6.56 12.28
C ASP A 115 6.28 7.20 11.95
N GLU A 116 7.28 6.41 11.56
CA GLU A 116 8.60 6.93 11.15
C GLU A 116 8.49 7.89 9.95
N ILE A 117 7.60 7.56 9.01
CA ILE A 117 7.35 8.40 7.84
C ILE A 117 6.58 9.65 8.21
N LEU A 118 5.53 9.51 9.03
CA LEU A 118 4.78 10.65 9.54
C LEU A 118 5.70 11.61 10.32
N LEU A 119 6.62 11.08 11.11
CA LEU A 119 7.61 11.84 11.84
C LEU A 119 8.55 12.57 10.88
N GLU A 120 9.07 11.90 9.85
CA GLU A 120 9.93 12.54 8.85
C GLU A 120 9.19 13.59 8.01
N GLU A 121 7.92 13.36 7.66
CA GLU A 121 7.08 14.33 6.97
C GLU A 121 6.79 15.58 7.81
N SER A 122 6.65 15.41 9.13
CA SER A 122 6.42 16.48 10.11
C SER A 122 7.68 17.33 10.37
N ARG A 123 8.89 16.82 10.07
CA ARG A 123 10.14 17.56 10.28
C ARG A 123 10.22 18.75 9.33
N VAL A 124 10.57 19.92 9.89
CA VAL A 124 10.76 21.18 9.14
C VAL A 124 11.89 21.09 8.12
N ARG A 125 12.95 20.33 8.44
CA ARG A 125 14.05 20.01 7.53
C ARG A 125 14.01 18.52 7.21
N ARG A 126 13.44 18.20 6.05
CA ARG A 126 13.32 16.82 5.56
C ARG A 126 14.64 16.32 5.01
N ASN A 127 15.01 15.09 5.31
CA ASN A 127 16.17 14.45 4.71
C ASN A 127 15.82 13.97 3.29
N PRO A 128 16.45 14.51 2.23
CA PRO A 128 16.19 14.08 0.85
C PRO A 128 16.69 12.66 0.52
N ARG A 129 17.35 12.00 1.48
CA ARG A 129 17.85 10.62 1.38
C ARG A 129 17.04 9.63 2.22
N PHE A 130 15.91 10.05 2.79
CA PHE A 130 15.03 9.15 3.52
C PHE A 130 14.52 8.05 2.57
N LYS A 131 14.60 6.79 3.03
CA LYS A 131 14.12 5.62 2.28
C LYS A 131 12.68 5.34 2.67
N ASP A 132 11.84 5.07 1.69
CA ASP A 132 10.44 4.71 1.96
C ASP A 132 10.38 3.28 2.51
N GLY A 133 10.02 3.15 3.78
CA GLY A 133 9.93 1.86 4.48
C GLY A 133 8.51 1.29 4.57
N ARG A 134 7.54 1.88 3.86
CA ARG A 134 6.14 1.39 3.88
C ARG A 134 6.06 0.02 3.26
N VAL A 135 5.21 -0.82 3.83
CA VAL A 135 4.81 -2.08 3.24
C VAL A 135 3.74 -1.79 2.19
N HIS A 136 4.04 -2.02 0.91
CA HIS A 136 3.08 -1.75 -0.17
C HIS A 136 2.11 -2.91 -0.39
N CYS A 137 2.55 -4.14 -0.14
CA CYS A 137 1.77 -5.34 -0.34
C CYS A 137 2.13 -6.39 0.72
N CYS A 138 1.11 -7.08 1.21
CA CYS A 138 1.20 -8.21 2.12
C CYS A 138 0.66 -9.45 1.41
N LEU A 139 1.52 -10.43 1.14
CA LEU A 139 1.12 -11.73 0.63
C LEU A 139 0.73 -12.62 1.81
N TYR A 140 -0.52 -13.07 1.81
CA TYR A 140 -1.02 -13.97 2.83
C TYR A 140 -1.09 -15.41 2.31
N LEU A 141 -0.17 -16.25 2.76
CA LEU A 141 -0.08 -17.67 2.41
C LEU A 141 -1.07 -18.49 3.24
N ILE A 142 -2.16 -18.86 2.59
CA ILE A 142 -3.19 -19.77 3.08
C ILE A 142 -2.68 -21.21 2.91
N ASN A 143 -2.91 -22.03 3.93
CA ASN A 143 -2.60 -23.45 3.85
C ASN A 143 -3.69 -24.23 3.05
N PRO A 144 -3.30 -25.17 2.18
CA PRO A 144 -4.24 -25.90 1.33
C PRO A 144 -4.98 -26.96 2.14
N THR A 145 -6.08 -26.58 2.81
CA THR A 145 -6.87 -27.50 3.66
C THR A 145 -8.10 -28.09 2.97
N GLY A 146 -8.51 -27.55 1.81
CA GLY A 146 -9.67 -28.03 1.04
C GLY A 146 -11.05 -27.73 1.66
N HIS A 147 -11.09 -27.09 2.84
CA HIS A 147 -12.32 -26.86 3.61
C HIS A 147 -12.65 -25.37 3.82
N GLY A 148 -11.94 -24.45 3.16
CA GLY A 148 -12.15 -23.00 3.27
C GLY A 148 -11.07 -22.28 4.08
N LEU A 149 -11.39 -21.07 4.55
CA LEU A 149 -10.51 -20.26 5.39
C LEU A 149 -10.57 -20.72 6.86
N LYS A 150 -9.42 -20.73 7.53
CA LYS A 150 -9.40 -20.95 8.99
C LYS A 150 -9.92 -19.70 9.70
N GLU A 151 -10.34 -19.84 10.96
CA GLU A 151 -10.75 -18.69 11.77
C GLU A 151 -9.58 -17.72 12.06
N ILE A 152 -8.36 -18.27 12.15
CA ILE A 152 -7.12 -17.52 12.47
C ILE A 152 -6.70 -16.52 11.38
N ASP A 153 -6.32 -16.95 10.17
CA ASP A 153 -7.19 -16.81 9.02
C ASP A 153 -7.91 -15.46 8.84
N VAL A 154 -9.22 -15.55 9.05
CA VAL A 154 -10.21 -14.48 8.97
C VAL A 154 -9.85 -13.32 9.90
N GLU A 155 -9.51 -13.60 11.15
CA GLU A 155 -9.18 -12.55 12.12
C GLU A 155 -7.93 -11.77 11.69
N PHE A 156 -6.93 -12.47 11.16
CA PHE A 156 -5.71 -11.85 10.67
C PHE A 156 -5.95 -10.89 9.50
N MET A 157 -6.71 -11.34 8.49
CA MET A 157 -7.05 -10.50 7.34
C MET A 157 -7.92 -9.30 7.74
N ARG A 158 -8.81 -9.48 8.72
CA ARG A 158 -9.66 -8.40 9.23
C ARG A 158 -8.86 -7.31 9.92
N GLN A 159 -7.83 -7.67 10.69
CA GLN A 159 -6.97 -6.71 11.37
C GLN A 159 -5.97 -6.03 10.43
N LEU A 160 -5.41 -6.75 9.46
CA LEU A 160 -4.42 -6.21 8.53
C LEU A 160 -4.99 -5.43 7.36
N GLY A 161 -6.15 -5.80 6.83
CA GLY A 161 -6.66 -5.17 5.62
C GLY A 161 -6.89 -3.65 5.67
N PRO A 162 -7.21 -2.98 6.79
CA PRO A 162 -7.20 -1.52 6.83
C PRO A 162 -5.80 -0.88 6.84
N LEU A 163 -4.74 -1.67 7.12
CA LEU A 163 -3.37 -1.19 7.27
C LEU A 163 -2.51 -1.45 6.03
N VAL A 164 -2.72 -2.56 5.32
CA VAL A 164 -1.90 -3.01 4.19
C VAL A 164 -2.76 -3.68 3.11
N ASN A 165 -2.29 -3.64 1.87
CA ASN A 165 -2.89 -4.40 0.77
C ASN A 165 -2.65 -5.89 0.96
N VAL A 166 -3.68 -6.63 1.35
CA VAL A 166 -3.59 -8.09 1.55
C VAL A 166 -3.98 -8.81 0.26
N ILE A 167 -3.07 -9.63 -0.27
CA ILE A 167 -3.33 -10.53 -1.39
C ILE A 167 -3.35 -11.98 -0.88
N PRO A 168 -4.50 -12.68 -0.94
CA PRO A 168 -4.59 -14.06 -0.53
C PRO A 168 -3.94 -14.99 -1.57
N VAL A 169 -3.07 -15.87 -1.10
CA VAL A 169 -2.31 -16.81 -1.92
C VAL A 169 -2.40 -18.20 -1.29
N ILE A 170 -2.83 -19.20 -2.06
CA ILE A 170 -2.81 -20.60 -1.65
C ILE A 170 -1.39 -21.13 -1.83
N SER A 171 -0.75 -21.47 -0.73
CA SER A 171 0.57 -22.09 -0.74
C SER A 171 0.49 -23.59 -1.03
N LYS A 172 1.59 -24.18 -1.50
CA LYS A 172 1.73 -25.63 -1.75
C LYS A 172 0.56 -26.22 -2.54
N SER A 173 0.19 -25.55 -3.64
CA SER A 173 -0.92 -26.00 -4.50
C SER A 173 -0.69 -27.39 -5.11
N ASP A 174 0.55 -27.90 -5.11
CA ASP A 174 0.91 -29.30 -5.41
C ASP A 174 0.25 -30.34 -4.51
N SER A 175 -0.25 -29.94 -3.33
CA SER A 175 -0.93 -30.83 -2.39
C SER A 175 -2.39 -31.13 -2.76
N LEU A 176 -2.97 -30.36 -3.68
CA LEU A 176 -4.38 -30.48 -4.08
C LEU A 176 -4.47 -30.94 -5.54
N THR A 177 -5.49 -31.74 -5.84
CA THR A 177 -5.86 -32.02 -7.24
C THR A 177 -6.45 -30.76 -7.89
N PRO A 178 -6.41 -30.62 -9.23
CA PRO A 178 -6.97 -29.44 -9.91
C PRO A 178 -8.46 -29.22 -9.62
N ASP A 179 -9.23 -30.31 -9.43
CA ASP A 179 -10.64 -30.25 -9.07
C ASP A 179 -10.85 -29.75 -7.63
N GLU A 180 -10.05 -30.23 -6.67
CA GLU A 180 -10.06 -29.77 -5.28
C GLU A 180 -9.59 -28.32 -5.17
N LEU A 181 -8.58 -27.91 -5.95
CA LEU A 181 -8.08 -26.56 -6.00
C LEU A 181 -9.18 -25.59 -6.48
N LYS A 182 -9.94 -25.96 -7.51
CA LYS A 182 -11.08 -25.15 -7.97
C LYS A 182 -12.17 -25.03 -6.91
N LEU A 183 -12.48 -26.12 -6.21
CA LEU A 183 -13.43 -26.10 -5.11
C LEU A 183 -12.93 -25.22 -3.96
N ASN A 184 -11.66 -25.34 -3.58
CA ASN A 184 -11.04 -24.58 -2.50
C ASN A 184 -10.99 -23.08 -2.82
N LYS A 185 -10.62 -22.70 -4.06
CA LYS A 185 -10.68 -21.29 -4.52
C LYS A 185 -12.08 -20.73 -4.36
N LYS A 186 -13.11 -21.49 -4.76
CA LYS A 186 -14.50 -21.07 -4.61
C LYS A 186 -14.92 -20.89 -3.15
N LEU A 187 -14.59 -21.85 -2.28
CA LEU A 187 -14.92 -21.78 -0.86
C LEU A 187 -14.24 -20.59 -0.16
N ILE A 188 -12.95 -20.36 -0.45
CA ILE A 188 -12.20 -19.22 0.10
C ILE A 188 -12.83 -17.89 -0.33
N MET A 189 -13.26 -17.77 -1.60
CA MET A 189 -13.93 -16.56 -2.08
C MET A 189 -15.31 -16.36 -1.42
N GLU A 190 -16.10 -17.43 -1.25
CA GLU A 190 -17.37 -17.36 -0.52
C GLU A 190 -17.17 -16.95 0.94
N ASP A 191 -16.12 -17.44 1.60
CA ASP A 191 -15.76 -17.06 2.98
C ASP A 191 -15.33 -15.58 3.06
N ILE A 192 -14.50 -15.11 2.12
CA ILE A 192 -14.08 -13.70 2.03
C ILE A 192 -15.28 -12.77 1.91
N ASP A 193 -16.24 -13.11 1.06
CA ASP A 193 -17.47 -12.34 0.86
C ASP A 193 -18.37 -12.39 2.09
N TYR A 194 -18.49 -13.55 2.75
CA TYR A 194 -19.30 -13.73 3.95
C TYR A 194 -18.79 -12.90 5.14
N TYR A 195 -17.47 -12.92 5.38
CA TYR A 195 -16.83 -12.14 6.44
C TYR A 195 -16.56 -10.68 6.05
N ASN A 196 -16.78 -10.31 4.79
CA ASN A 196 -16.50 -9.01 4.21
C ASN A 196 -15.05 -8.56 4.49
N LEU A 197 -14.11 -9.43 4.16
CA LEU A 197 -12.69 -9.20 4.44
C LEU A 197 -12.14 -8.13 3.49
N PRO A 198 -11.43 -7.11 4.03
CA PRO A 198 -10.79 -6.07 3.22
C PRO A 198 -9.52 -6.63 2.55
N ILE A 199 -9.71 -7.36 1.45
CA ILE A 199 -8.62 -7.78 0.56
C ILE A 199 -8.37 -6.73 -0.52
N TYR A 200 -7.16 -6.72 -1.07
CA TYR A 200 -6.87 -5.89 -2.24
C TYR A 200 -7.64 -6.43 -3.45
N SER A 201 -8.59 -5.64 -3.94
CA SER A 201 -9.28 -5.90 -5.20
C SER A 201 -8.69 -5.03 -6.29
N PHE A 202 -8.24 -5.64 -7.38
CA PHE A 202 -7.83 -4.91 -8.58
C PHE A 202 -8.97 -3.97 -9.04
N PRO A 203 -8.70 -2.66 -9.23
CA PRO A 203 -9.71 -1.70 -9.66
C PRO A 203 -10.37 -2.13 -10.97
N PHE A 204 -11.70 -2.10 -11.02
CA PHE A 204 -12.50 -2.51 -12.18
C PHE A 204 -13.33 -1.36 -12.78
N ASP A 205 -13.13 -0.13 -12.29
CA ASP A 205 -13.92 1.00 -12.77
C ASP A 205 -13.48 1.36 -14.20
N GLN A 206 -14.31 0.97 -15.17
CA GLN A 206 -14.18 1.26 -16.60
C GLN A 206 -14.06 2.75 -16.91
N ASP A 207 -14.51 3.62 -15.99
CA ASP A 207 -14.46 5.07 -16.14
C ASP A 207 -13.09 5.68 -15.80
N VAL A 208 -12.20 4.91 -15.15
CA VAL A 208 -10.90 5.39 -14.62
C VAL A 208 -9.72 4.68 -15.28
N VAL A 209 -9.95 3.50 -15.87
CA VAL A 209 -8.91 2.56 -16.33
C VAL A 209 -9.01 2.37 -17.84
N SER A 210 -7.86 2.26 -18.52
CA SER A 210 -7.80 1.98 -19.96
C SER A 210 -8.46 0.63 -20.29
N ASP A 211 -9.07 0.48 -21.47
CA ASP A 211 -9.72 -0.77 -21.87
C ASP A 211 -8.76 -1.98 -21.79
N GLU A 212 -7.47 -1.79 -22.10
CA GLU A 212 -6.43 -2.82 -22.00
C GLU A 212 -6.15 -3.23 -20.54
N ASP A 213 -6.11 -2.27 -19.62
CA ASP A 213 -5.89 -2.50 -18.19
C ASP A 213 -7.14 -3.11 -17.52
N TYR A 214 -8.34 -2.87 -18.07
CA TYR A 214 -9.57 -3.46 -17.59
C TYR A 214 -9.62 -4.99 -17.84
N GLU A 215 -9.21 -5.43 -19.02
CA GLU A 215 -9.18 -6.86 -19.37
C GLU A 215 -8.16 -7.63 -18.51
N THR A 216 -6.97 -7.07 -18.29
CA THR A 216 -5.92 -7.67 -17.46
C THR A 216 -6.34 -7.72 -15.98
N ASN A 217 -6.93 -6.65 -15.44
CA ASN A 217 -7.43 -6.61 -14.07
C ASN A 217 -8.56 -7.63 -13.85
N THR A 218 -9.46 -7.76 -14.82
CA THR A 218 -10.55 -8.74 -14.77
C THR A 218 -10.00 -10.17 -14.77
N TYR A 219 -8.99 -10.44 -15.59
CA TYR A 219 -8.30 -11.72 -15.63
C TYR A 219 -7.63 -12.05 -14.29
N LEU A 220 -6.86 -11.12 -13.72
CA LEU A 220 -6.18 -11.32 -12.44
C LEU A 220 -7.16 -11.55 -11.29
N ARG A 221 -8.29 -10.84 -11.29
CA ARG A 221 -9.34 -11.02 -10.29
C ARG A 221 -10.01 -12.40 -10.39
N SER A 222 -10.13 -12.95 -11.60
CA SER A 222 -10.66 -14.32 -11.79
C SER A 222 -9.72 -15.42 -11.27
N LEU A 223 -8.43 -15.11 -11.12
CA LEU A 223 -7.42 -16.03 -10.62
C LEU A 223 -7.28 -16.02 -9.10
N LEU A 224 -7.81 -14.99 -8.43
CA LEU A 224 -7.78 -14.88 -6.97
C LEU A 224 -8.65 -15.98 -6.31
N PRO A 225 -8.17 -16.59 -5.21
CA PRO A 225 -6.81 -16.50 -4.67
C PRO A 225 -5.78 -17.24 -5.53
N PHE A 226 -4.58 -16.68 -5.69
CA PHE A 226 -3.52 -17.28 -6.53
C PHE A 226 -3.05 -18.62 -5.96
N SER A 227 -2.84 -19.62 -6.82
CA SER A 227 -2.22 -20.89 -6.42
C SER A 227 -0.74 -20.89 -6.76
N ILE A 228 0.11 -20.96 -5.74
CA ILE A 228 1.57 -20.95 -5.93
C ILE A 228 2.19 -22.29 -5.55
N ILE A 229 3.31 -22.56 -6.20
CA ILE A 229 4.27 -23.60 -5.85
C ILE A 229 5.62 -22.89 -5.72
N GLY A 230 6.38 -23.18 -4.67
CA GLY A 230 7.74 -22.67 -4.51
C GLY A 230 8.74 -23.81 -4.65
N SER A 231 9.87 -23.54 -5.30
CA SER A 231 11.01 -24.46 -5.33
C SER A 231 12.34 -23.72 -5.17
N ASN A 232 13.24 -24.35 -4.42
CA ASN A 232 14.65 -23.96 -4.37
C ASN A 232 15.51 -24.79 -5.33
N GLU A 233 14.99 -25.91 -5.83
CA GLU A 233 15.73 -26.82 -6.69
C GLU A 233 15.58 -26.41 -8.15
N THR A 234 16.71 -26.35 -8.85
CA THR A 234 16.79 -26.19 -10.30
C THR A 234 17.08 -27.53 -10.95
N PHE A 235 16.40 -27.81 -12.06
CA PHE A 235 16.62 -28.99 -12.87
C PHE A 235 17.04 -28.58 -14.28
N GLU A 236 18.05 -29.28 -14.79
CA GLU A 236 18.42 -29.17 -16.21
C GLU A 236 17.51 -30.09 -17.02
N THR A 237 16.74 -29.51 -17.94
CA THR A 237 15.93 -30.24 -18.91
C THR A 237 16.84 -30.85 -19.98
N ALA A 238 16.41 -31.96 -20.60
CA ALA A 238 17.14 -32.62 -21.70
C ALA A 238 17.46 -31.70 -22.90
N GLU A 239 16.77 -30.55 -23.00
CA GLU A 239 16.97 -29.52 -24.04
C GLU A 239 17.94 -28.40 -23.63
N GLY A 240 18.56 -28.49 -22.44
CA GLY A 240 19.57 -27.54 -21.96
C GLY A 240 19.02 -26.30 -21.25
N GLY A 241 17.72 -26.26 -20.96
CA GLY A 241 17.09 -25.22 -20.14
C GLY A 241 17.13 -25.55 -18.64
N VAL A 242 17.48 -24.57 -17.81
CA VAL A 242 17.37 -24.67 -16.35
C VAL A 242 15.95 -24.27 -15.96
N ILE A 243 15.20 -25.19 -15.36
CA ILE A 243 13.84 -24.96 -14.86
C ILE A 243 13.83 -25.06 -13.33
N HIS A 244 13.07 -24.18 -12.68
CA HIS A 244 12.81 -24.29 -11.24
C HIS A 244 11.66 -25.28 -11.03
N GLY A 245 11.93 -26.40 -10.35
CA GLY A 245 10.94 -27.46 -10.24
C GLY A 245 11.03 -28.22 -8.93
N ARG A 246 9.99 -28.98 -8.60
CA ARG A 246 9.99 -29.92 -7.46
C ARG A 246 9.96 -31.35 -7.96
N ARG A 247 10.84 -32.21 -7.44
CA ARG A 247 10.87 -33.64 -7.80
C ARG A 247 10.13 -34.47 -6.76
N TYR A 248 9.11 -35.18 -7.21
CA TYR A 248 8.41 -36.21 -6.45
C TYR A 248 8.79 -37.60 -6.96
N PRO A 249 8.55 -38.66 -6.17
CA PRO A 249 8.76 -40.03 -6.63
C PRO A 249 7.99 -40.41 -7.90
N TRP A 250 6.87 -39.74 -8.18
CA TRP A 250 6.00 -40.00 -9.34
C TRP A 250 6.21 -39.04 -10.52
N GLY A 251 7.04 -38.00 -10.38
CA GLY A 251 7.24 -37.02 -11.46
C GLY A 251 7.92 -35.74 -11.00
N THR A 252 8.27 -34.89 -11.96
CA THR A 252 8.81 -33.55 -11.73
C THR A 252 7.74 -32.51 -12.08
N ILE A 253 7.56 -31.54 -11.19
CA ILE A 253 6.66 -30.40 -11.39
C ILE A 253 7.51 -29.18 -11.71
N ASP A 254 7.19 -28.50 -12.80
CA ASP A 254 7.75 -27.19 -13.13
C ASP A 254 6.94 -26.11 -12.39
N VAL A 255 7.63 -25.18 -11.73
CA VAL A 255 7.01 -24.08 -10.99
C VAL A 255 6.59 -22.95 -11.90
N GLU A 256 7.23 -22.82 -13.06
CA GLU A 256 6.96 -21.74 -14.03
C GLU A 256 5.87 -22.11 -15.05
N ASP A 257 5.36 -23.34 -15.03
CA ASP A 257 4.28 -23.77 -15.90
C ASP A 257 2.93 -23.15 -15.48
N PRO A 258 2.29 -22.32 -16.33
CA PRO A 258 1.01 -21.67 -16.02
C PRO A 258 -0.16 -22.66 -15.87
N VAL A 259 -0.01 -23.91 -16.33
CA VAL A 259 -1.05 -24.94 -16.16
C VAL A 259 -1.11 -25.43 -14.72
N VAL A 260 0.03 -25.47 -14.03
CA VAL A 260 0.17 -26.05 -12.70
C VAL A 260 0.24 -24.96 -11.62
N SER A 261 0.81 -23.80 -11.94
CA SER A 261 1.10 -22.74 -10.96
C SER A 261 0.79 -21.36 -11.52
N ASP A 262 0.11 -20.53 -10.72
CA ASP A 262 -0.11 -19.11 -11.03
C ASP A 262 1.11 -18.25 -10.65
N PHE A 263 2.25 -18.86 -10.30
CA PHE A 263 3.44 -18.16 -9.82
C PHE A 263 3.96 -17.11 -10.80
N CYS A 264 4.06 -17.43 -12.09
CA CYS A 264 4.52 -16.46 -13.10
C CYS A 264 3.56 -15.27 -13.22
N VAL A 265 2.25 -15.53 -13.12
CA VAL A 265 1.24 -14.47 -13.16
C VAL A 265 1.36 -13.57 -11.93
N LEU A 266 1.50 -14.16 -10.74
CA LEU A 266 1.70 -13.40 -9.50
C LEU A 266 2.99 -12.57 -9.54
N ARG A 267 4.11 -13.16 -10.00
CA ARG A 267 5.40 -12.47 -10.15
C ARG A 267 5.27 -11.26 -11.07
N ASN A 268 4.66 -11.44 -12.24
CA ASN A 268 4.47 -10.38 -13.22
C ASN A 268 3.51 -9.30 -12.71
N ALA A 269 2.45 -9.68 -12.00
CA ALA A 269 1.51 -8.74 -11.39
C ALA A 269 2.17 -7.88 -10.31
N LEU A 270 2.99 -8.47 -9.44
CA LEU A 270 3.65 -7.77 -8.33
C LEU A 270 4.83 -6.91 -8.75
N LEU A 271 5.65 -7.38 -9.69
CA LEU A 271 6.91 -6.71 -10.05
C LEU A 271 6.79 -5.78 -11.25
N ILE A 272 5.86 -6.05 -12.17
CA ILE A 272 5.78 -5.35 -13.46
C ILE A 272 4.49 -4.54 -13.55
N SER A 273 3.34 -5.22 -13.57
CA SER A 273 2.05 -4.59 -13.92
C SER A 273 1.53 -3.66 -12.82
N HIS A 274 1.29 -4.19 -11.61
CA HIS A 274 0.56 -3.48 -10.55
C HIS A 274 1.45 -2.94 -9.43
N LEU A 275 2.77 -2.88 -9.65
CA LEU A 275 3.70 -2.37 -8.65
C LEU A 275 3.36 -0.91 -8.29
N ASN A 276 3.19 -0.06 -9.31
CA ASN A 276 2.87 1.36 -9.09
C ASN A 276 1.47 1.52 -8.49
N ASP A 277 0.48 0.75 -8.95
CA ASP A 277 -0.89 0.81 -8.43
C ASP A 277 -0.96 0.44 -6.94
N LEU A 278 -0.27 -0.63 -6.53
CA LEU A 278 -0.18 -1.04 -5.13
C LEU A 278 0.46 0.05 -4.26
N LYS A 279 1.49 0.71 -4.81
CA LYS A 279 2.18 1.81 -4.13
C LYS A 279 1.30 3.05 -4.00
N ASP A 280 0.62 3.43 -5.07
CA ASP A 280 -0.27 4.59 -5.08
C ASP A 280 -1.47 4.35 -4.15
N TYR A 281 -2.07 3.16 -4.17
CA TYR A 281 -3.12 2.79 -3.23
C TYR A 281 -2.64 2.83 -1.77
N THR A 282 -1.42 2.34 -1.50
CA THR A 282 -0.82 2.42 -0.16
C THR A 282 -0.63 3.87 0.28
N HIS A 283 -0.19 4.73 -0.64
CA HIS A 283 0.07 6.14 -0.35
C HIS A 283 -1.23 6.94 -0.15
N GLU A 284 -2.15 6.85 -1.10
CA GLU A 284 -3.34 7.71 -1.18
C GLU A 284 -4.48 7.26 -0.25
N LEU A 285 -4.58 5.96 0.04
CA LEU A 285 -5.68 5.42 0.82
C LEU A 285 -5.22 4.97 2.20
N LEU A 286 -4.27 4.03 2.27
CA LEU A 286 -3.86 3.41 3.54
C LEU A 286 -3.09 4.40 4.43
N TYR A 287 -2.05 5.03 3.88
CA TYR A 287 -1.23 5.99 4.60
C TYR A 287 -1.98 7.27 4.94
N GLU A 288 -2.76 7.83 4.01
CA GLU A 288 -3.56 9.04 4.30
C GLU A 288 -4.67 8.78 5.32
N ARG A 289 -5.28 7.58 5.34
CA ARG A 289 -6.21 7.18 6.41
C ARG A 289 -5.49 7.14 7.76
N TYR A 290 -4.34 6.48 7.84
CA TYR A 290 -3.53 6.42 9.05
C TYR A 290 -3.08 7.80 9.52
N ARG A 291 -2.63 8.64 8.59
CA ARG A 291 -2.22 10.02 8.86
C ARG A 291 -3.37 10.86 9.38
N THR A 292 -4.56 10.74 8.79
CA THR A 292 -5.75 11.44 9.25
C THR A 292 -6.12 10.99 10.66
N GLU A 293 -6.07 9.69 10.95
CA GLU A 293 -6.31 9.14 12.29
C GLU A 293 -5.29 9.69 13.31
N ALA A 294 -4.00 9.64 12.99
CA ALA A 294 -2.92 10.14 13.84
C ALA A 294 -3.02 11.65 14.11
N LEU A 295 -3.34 12.46 13.10
CA LEU A 295 -3.49 13.91 13.23
C LEU A 295 -4.83 14.33 13.85
N SER A 296 -5.90 13.54 13.67
CA SER A 296 -7.21 13.78 14.29
C SER A 296 -7.21 13.56 15.81
N GLY A 297 -6.16 12.92 16.34
CA GLY A 297 -5.86 12.90 17.77
C GLY A 297 -6.45 11.74 18.55
N ASP A 298 -7.00 10.71 17.90
CA ASP A 298 -7.52 9.53 18.61
C ASP A 298 -6.38 8.77 19.33
N MET A 299 -5.17 8.75 18.75
CA MET A 299 -3.96 8.20 19.40
C MET A 299 -3.35 9.09 20.49
N LEU A 300 -3.52 10.43 20.44
CA LEU A 300 -2.96 11.34 21.44
C LEU A 300 -3.65 11.21 22.82
N THR A 301 -4.83 10.58 22.86
CA THR A 301 -5.51 10.25 24.12
C THR A 301 -4.96 8.96 24.75
N ALA A 302 -4.39 8.02 23.99
CA ALA A 302 -3.84 6.78 24.54
C ALA A 302 -2.46 7.01 25.20
N SER A 303 -1.58 7.81 24.59
CA SER A 303 -0.24 8.07 25.14
C SER A 303 -0.22 9.02 26.34
N SER A 304 -1.26 9.85 26.51
CA SER A 304 -1.41 10.75 27.65
C SER A 304 -2.10 10.11 28.87
N VAL A 305 -2.70 8.94 28.71
CA VAL A 305 -3.33 8.17 29.81
C VAL A 305 -2.34 7.21 30.47
N SER A 306 -1.38 6.64 29.73
CA SER A 306 -0.35 5.76 30.32
C SER A 306 0.66 6.47 31.22
N SER A 307 0.93 7.77 31.03
CA SER A 307 1.86 8.53 31.89
C SER A 307 1.22 9.07 33.18
N LYS A 308 -0.11 9.00 33.32
CA LYS A 308 -0.83 9.42 34.54
C LYS A 308 -1.19 8.28 35.50
N LEU A 309 -0.92 7.02 35.13
CA LEU A 309 -1.30 5.84 35.92
C LEU A 309 -0.16 5.21 36.75
N MET A 310 1.05 5.79 36.77
CA MET A 310 2.18 5.28 37.56
C MET A 310 2.65 6.20 38.71
N ASN A 311 1.82 7.13 39.18
CA ASN A 311 2.17 7.90 40.39
C ASN A 311 0.95 8.22 41.26
N ASN A 312 0.48 7.22 42.03
CA ASN A 312 0.01 7.39 43.41
C ASN A 312 -0.65 6.10 43.96
N GLY A 313 0.09 5.36 44.78
CA GLY A 313 -0.43 4.80 46.03
C GLY A 313 0.44 5.42 47.12
N SER A 314 -0.03 6.06 48.18
CA SER A 314 -1.23 5.98 49.03
C SER A 314 -1.30 7.34 49.76
N THR A 315 -2.42 7.93 50.19
CA THR A 315 -3.45 7.44 51.13
C THR A 315 -4.59 8.48 51.21
N GLU A 316 -5.82 7.97 51.27
CA GLU A 316 -6.95 8.37 52.15
C GLU A 316 -7.68 9.74 52.04
N PHE A 317 -8.91 9.63 51.52
CA PHE A 317 -10.22 9.94 52.14
C PHE A 317 -10.79 11.39 52.31
N ILE A 318 -11.94 11.57 51.63
CA ILE A 318 -13.28 12.08 52.07
C ILE A 318 -13.67 13.58 51.89
N SER A 319 -14.70 13.73 51.03
CA SER A 319 -15.84 14.68 51.00
C SER A 319 -15.69 16.15 50.55
N SER A 320 -16.57 16.52 49.61
CA SER A 320 -17.12 17.87 49.39
C SER A 320 -18.30 18.14 50.37
N PRO A 321 -18.97 19.31 50.40
CA PRO A 321 -18.65 20.66 49.90
C PRO A 321 -18.90 21.78 50.96
N ALA A 322 -18.73 23.05 50.55
CA ALA A 322 -19.39 24.27 51.04
C ALA A 322 -18.56 25.34 51.83
N LEU A 323 -18.61 26.54 51.23
CA LEU A 323 -18.82 27.89 51.78
C LEU A 323 -18.04 28.42 53.01
N SER A 324 -17.52 29.64 52.80
CA SER A 324 -17.39 30.79 53.71
C SER A 324 -16.09 30.97 54.51
N GLY A 325 -15.53 32.19 54.38
CA GLY A 325 -15.24 33.01 55.56
C GLY A 325 -13.78 33.17 56.00
N THR A 326 -13.20 34.32 55.62
CA THR A 326 -12.42 35.25 56.47
C THR A 326 -11.06 34.83 57.07
N GLY A 327 -10.06 35.70 56.84
CA GLY A 327 -9.12 36.15 57.89
C GLY A 327 -7.63 35.82 57.73
N SER A 328 -6.86 36.83 57.29
CA SER A 328 -5.51 37.25 57.76
C SER A 328 -4.36 36.21 57.82
N ASP A 329 -3.11 36.44 57.40
CA ASP A 329 -2.34 37.68 57.43
C ASP A 329 -1.04 37.53 56.59
N SER A 330 -0.67 38.61 55.90
CA SER A 330 0.67 39.14 55.57
C SER A 330 1.89 38.21 55.35
N ALA A 331 2.50 38.25 54.15
CA ALA A 331 3.68 39.10 53.88
C ALA A 331 4.51 38.71 52.62
N ARG A 332 4.79 39.73 51.78
CA ARG A 332 5.96 39.96 50.88
C ARG A 332 6.06 39.10 49.60
N VAL A 333 6.45 39.58 48.41
CA VAL A 333 7.01 40.86 47.90
C VAL A 333 6.90 40.86 46.36
N SER A 334 6.95 42.06 45.78
CA SER A 334 7.26 42.44 44.38
C SER A 334 6.08 42.64 43.43
N GLY A 335 6.07 43.83 42.84
CA GLY A 335 4.91 44.47 42.24
C GLY A 335 4.79 44.36 40.73
N GLN A 336 3.62 44.81 40.26
CA GLN A 336 3.40 45.40 38.95
C GLN A 336 2.09 46.19 39.02
N GLU A 337 2.22 47.52 38.91
CA GLU A 337 1.11 48.43 38.66
C GLU A 337 0.61 48.22 37.22
N ALA A 338 -0.66 47.83 37.06
CA ALA A 338 -1.42 47.98 35.81
C ALA A 338 -2.94 47.82 36.09
N GLU A 339 -3.53 48.80 36.79
CA GLU A 339 -4.96 49.04 36.69
C GLU A 339 -5.27 49.73 35.36
N SER A 340 -5.86 49.01 34.41
CA SER A 340 -6.82 49.50 33.39
C SER A 340 -7.03 48.47 32.27
N ARG A 341 -7.54 47.27 32.53
CA ARG A 341 -7.98 46.34 31.46
C ARG A 341 -9.11 45.41 31.91
N ASN A 342 -10.31 45.93 32.12
CA ASN A 342 -11.50 45.07 32.25
C ASN A 342 -12.71 45.50 31.38
N SER A 343 -12.51 46.38 30.40
CA SER A 343 -13.51 46.74 29.38
C SER A 343 -13.18 46.21 27.97
N THR A 344 -12.07 45.49 27.76
CA THR A 344 -11.59 45.16 26.39
C THR A 344 -11.88 43.73 25.91
N LYS A 345 -12.35 42.81 26.78
CA LYS A 345 -12.50 41.39 26.40
C LYS A 345 -13.77 41.03 25.61
N GLN A 346 -14.74 41.93 25.48
CA GLN A 346 -15.90 41.72 24.58
C GLN A 346 -15.68 42.28 23.16
N SER A 347 -14.76 43.23 22.96
CA SER A 347 -14.46 43.80 21.62
C SER A 347 -13.55 42.89 20.80
N SER A 348 -12.58 42.20 21.42
CA SER A 348 -11.55 41.43 20.71
C SER A 348 -12.07 40.20 19.97
N ASN A 349 -13.18 39.61 20.41
CA ASN A 349 -13.82 38.51 19.69
C ASN A 349 -14.55 39.03 18.44
N GLN A 350 -15.17 40.21 18.51
CA GLN A 350 -15.92 40.77 17.38
C GLN A 350 -14.99 41.23 16.25
N ASP A 351 -13.82 41.78 16.61
CA ASP A 351 -12.78 42.18 15.66
C ASP A 351 -12.13 40.97 14.94
N THR A 352 -12.04 39.82 15.61
CA THR A 352 -11.52 38.58 14.99
C THR A 352 -12.52 37.90 14.05
N TYR A 353 -13.83 38.02 14.30
CA TYR A 353 -14.86 37.56 13.36
C TYR A 353 -14.91 38.43 12.09
N LEU A 354 -14.86 39.76 12.24
CA LEU A 354 -14.87 40.69 11.11
C LEU A 354 -13.65 40.52 10.20
N ALA A 355 -12.46 40.33 10.78
CA ALA A 355 -11.24 40.05 10.01
C ALA A 355 -11.32 38.71 9.25
N ARG A 356 -11.93 37.68 9.85
CA ARG A 356 -12.11 36.37 9.22
C ARG A 356 -13.13 36.42 8.08
N GLU A 357 -14.21 37.18 8.25
CA GLU A 357 -15.24 37.38 7.22
C GLU A 357 -14.69 38.14 6.01
N GLU A 358 -13.86 39.16 6.24
CA GLU A 358 -13.20 39.90 5.17
C GLU A 358 -12.17 39.04 4.41
N GLN A 359 -11.46 38.14 5.11
CA GLN A 359 -10.56 37.16 4.50
C GLN A 359 -11.29 36.18 3.60
N ILE A 360 -12.39 35.59 4.08
CA ILE A 360 -13.22 34.66 3.30
C ILE A 360 -13.76 35.35 2.05
N ARG A 361 -14.22 36.60 2.17
CA ARG A 361 -14.76 37.37 1.04
C ARG A 361 -13.70 37.71 -0.01
N LEU A 362 -12.46 37.97 0.41
CA LEU A 362 -11.34 38.21 -0.50
C LEU A 362 -10.95 36.92 -1.23
N GLU A 363 -10.98 35.79 -0.53
CA GLU A 363 -10.68 34.48 -1.07
C GLU A 363 -11.74 34.01 -2.07
N GLU A 364 -13.03 34.20 -1.77
CA GLU A 364 -14.14 33.96 -2.72
C GLU A 364 -13.99 34.78 -4.00
N LYS A 365 -13.65 36.07 -3.89
CA LYS A 365 -13.41 36.91 -5.07
C LYS A 365 -12.22 36.41 -5.88
N ARG A 366 -11.18 35.92 -5.22
CA ARG A 366 -9.99 35.36 -5.88
C ARG A 366 -10.32 34.04 -6.58
N LEU A 367 -11.08 33.15 -5.94
CA LEU A 367 -11.55 31.90 -6.54
C LEU A 367 -12.44 32.18 -7.75
N LYS A 368 -13.39 33.11 -7.63
CA LYS A 368 -14.28 33.47 -8.73
C LYS A 368 -13.54 34.06 -9.94
N ALA A 369 -12.53 34.90 -9.68
CA ALA A 369 -11.66 35.43 -10.73
C ALA A 369 -10.78 34.35 -11.39
N PHE A 370 -10.41 33.31 -10.64
CA PHE A 370 -9.68 32.17 -11.18
C PHE A 370 -10.60 31.28 -12.04
N GLU A 371 -11.80 30.98 -11.55
CA GLU A 371 -12.82 30.21 -12.28
C GLU A 371 -13.19 30.89 -13.60
N GLU A 372 -13.38 32.21 -13.61
CA GLU A 372 -13.70 32.97 -14.82
C GLU A 372 -12.55 32.91 -15.85
N ARG A 373 -11.29 32.95 -15.38
CA ARG A 373 -10.12 32.77 -16.27
C ARG A 373 -10.06 31.37 -16.86
N VAL A 374 -10.29 30.35 -16.03
CA VAL A 374 -10.31 28.96 -16.49
C VAL A 374 -11.43 28.73 -17.51
N GLN A 375 -12.62 29.27 -17.27
CA GLN A 375 -13.73 29.21 -18.23
C GLN A 375 -13.41 29.94 -19.54
N GLN A 376 -12.78 31.11 -19.49
CA GLN A 376 -12.34 31.83 -20.69
C GLN A 376 -11.27 31.04 -21.46
N GLU A 377 -10.32 30.42 -20.78
CA GLU A 377 -9.29 29.59 -21.41
C GLU A 377 -9.90 28.34 -22.06
N LEU A 378 -10.87 27.71 -21.39
CA LEU A 378 -11.60 26.56 -21.91
C LEU A 378 -12.40 26.92 -23.16
N LEU A 379 -13.09 28.06 -23.16
CA LEU A 379 -13.83 28.58 -24.32
C LEU A 379 -12.91 28.93 -25.48
N SER A 380 -11.75 29.54 -25.21
CA SER A 380 -10.74 29.84 -26.22
C SER A 380 -10.20 28.57 -26.87
N LYS A 381 -9.82 27.57 -26.06
CA LYS A 381 -9.38 26.25 -26.58
C LYS A 381 -10.47 25.55 -27.37
N ARG A 382 -11.72 25.64 -26.93
CA ARG A 382 -12.87 25.06 -27.66
C ARG A 382 -13.04 25.73 -29.03
N GLN A 383 -12.92 27.06 -29.13
CA GLN A 383 -12.97 27.77 -30.41
C GLN A 383 -11.80 27.40 -31.31
N GLU A 384 -10.59 27.26 -30.76
CA GLU A 384 -9.41 26.84 -31.52
C GLU A 384 -9.59 25.42 -32.09
N LEU A 385 -10.12 24.49 -31.29
CA LEU A 385 -10.42 23.12 -31.75
C LEU A 385 -11.47 23.12 -32.86
N LEU A 386 -12.55 23.88 -32.70
CA LEU A 386 -13.62 23.96 -33.70
C LEU A 386 -13.10 24.54 -35.04
N ARG A 387 -12.18 25.51 -34.96
CA ARG A 387 -11.51 26.06 -36.14
C ARG A 387 -10.60 25.03 -36.81
N ARG A 388 -9.82 24.27 -36.05
CA ARG A 388 -8.99 23.18 -36.60
C ARG A 388 -9.83 22.08 -37.22
N GLU A 389 -10.98 21.76 -36.63
CA GLU A 389 -11.93 20.78 -37.18
C GLU A 389 -12.50 21.26 -38.52
N GLN A 390 -12.85 22.55 -38.64
CA GLN A 390 -13.26 23.14 -39.92
C GLN A 390 -12.15 23.12 -40.97
N GLU A 391 -10.92 23.50 -40.59
CA GLU A 391 -9.76 23.47 -41.49
C GLU A 391 -9.45 22.04 -41.97
N LEU A 392 -9.53 21.04 -41.09
CA LEU A 392 -9.38 19.63 -41.45
C LEU A 392 -10.48 19.15 -42.41
N ARG A 393 -11.73 19.56 -42.16
CA ARG A 393 -12.87 19.21 -43.01
C ARG A 393 -12.76 19.82 -44.41
N GLU A 394 -12.27 21.06 -44.53
CA GLU A 394 -12.01 21.68 -45.84
C GLU A 394 -10.87 20.98 -46.60
N ILE A 395 -9.84 20.52 -45.89
CA ILE A 395 -8.74 19.74 -46.47
C ILE A 395 -9.24 18.38 -46.96
N GLU A 396 -10.08 17.70 -46.18
CA GLU A 396 -10.69 16.41 -46.54
C GLU A 396 -11.57 16.55 -47.78
N GLU A 397 -12.43 17.57 -47.86
CA GLU A 397 -13.28 17.81 -49.03
C GLU A 397 -12.46 18.13 -50.29
N ARG A 398 -11.32 18.82 -50.13
CA ARG A 398 -10.41 19.11 -51.23
C ARG A 398 -9.68 17.84 -51.73
N LEU A 399 -9.25 16.99 -50.81
CA LEU A 399 -8.66 15.69 -51.11
C LEU A 399 -9.66 14.76 -51.81
N GLU A 400 -10.91 14.73 -51.37
CA GLU A 400 -11.97 13.94 -52.04
C GLU A 400 -12.26 14.44 -53.46
N LYS A 401 -12.27 15.76 -53.68
CA LYS A 401 -12.44 16.32 -55.02
C LYS A 401 -11.26 15.99 -55.92
N GLU A 402 -10.03 16.06 -55.42
CA GLU A 402 -8.83 15.65 -56.16
C GLU A 402 -8.82 14.14 -56.45
N ALA A 403 -9.29 13.31 -55.53
CA ALA A 403 -9.42 11.87 -55.72
C ALA A 403 -10.47 11.53 -56.79
N LYS A 404 -11.63 12.18 -56.78
CA LYS A 404 -12.67 12.03 -57.81
C LYS A 404 -12.20 12.49 -59.19
N THR A 405 -11.49 13.62 -59.25
CA THR A 405 -10.95 14.14 -60.51
C THR A 405 -9.86 13.22 -61.08
N LYS A 406 -9.05 12.58 -60.21
CA LYS A 406 -8.07 11.57 -60.66
C LYS A 406 -8.73 10.28 -61.17
N GLN A 407 -9.81 9.83 -60.53
CA GLN A 407 -10.58 8.67 -61.00
C GLN A 407 -11.23 8.94 -62.37
N GLU A 408 -11.78 10.14 -62.60
CA GLU A 408 -12.34 10.55 -63.91
C GLU A 408 -11.30 10.73 -65.03
N ILE A 409 -10.00 10.76 -64.71
CA ILE A 409 -8.90 10.84 -65.69
C ILE A 409 -8.32 9.45 -66.02
N GLU A 410 -8.56 8.45 -65.16
CA GLU A 410 -8.10 7.06 -65.36
C GLU A 410 -9.12 6.15 -66.06
N ASP A 411 -10.39 6.55 -66.15
CA ASP A 411 -11.43 5.94 -67.01
C ASP A 411 -11.54 6.65 -68.37
#